data_AF-A0A6I1QX67-F1
#
_entry.id   AF-A0A6I1QX67-F1
#
_cell.length_a   1.000
_cell.length_b   1.000
_cell.length_c   1.000
_cell.angle_alpha   90.00
_cell.angle_beta   90.00
_cell.angle_gamma   90.00
#
_symmetry.space_group_name_H-M   'P 1'
#
loop_
_entity.id
_entity.type
_entity.pdbx_description
1 polymer ?
#
loop_
_entity_poly.entity_id
_entity_poly.type
_entity_poly.pdbx_seq_one_letter_code
_entity_poly.pdbx_strand_id
1 'polypeptide(L)'
;MATMITNDCINCGACEPECPNNAISQGETIFVIDPMLCTECVGFHDYEACAAVCPVDCCVTDPHNIETEDALVARARALHPETQIGDNFESRFRKGQGKAAGAIAQKQAPAQAASAGANEVMDRVASATGAAPQMSGYAEPQVNFLSLPEIDSWEIPIRCFKCHQTHVESVRNFMIGNVIFCPHCNKSMVVRDNLNYHIRALLKDSYERWGKEQNAFSSQRETELAQFMEHRAKEAQAFETHQRRELQRIGQQLETLGETYDAPGKPIKKGSRFGWG
;
A
#
# COMPACT_ATOMS: atom_id res chain seq x y z
N MET A 1 10.78 16.42 24.38
CA MET A 1 11.82 16.52 23.33
C MET A 1 11.22 17.46 22.27
N ALA A 2 11.83 17.73 21.12
CA ALA A 2 11.09 18.31 19.99
C ALA A 2 10.97 17.24 18.91
N THR A 3 9.86 17.21 18.16
CA THR A 3 9.73 16.29 17.02
C THR A 3 10.49 16.86 15.82
N MET A 4 11.22 16.01 15.08
CA MET A 4 11.87 16.34 13.82
C MET A 4 11.33 15.46 12.68
N ILE A 5 11.42 15.97 11.46
CA ILE A 5 11.07 15.22 10.24
C ILE A 5 12.37 14.72 9.61
N THR A 6 12.45 13.41 9.35
CA THR A 6 13.62 12.80 8.69
C THR A 6 13.62 13.05 7.18
N ASN A 7 14.72 12.69 6.52
CA ASN A 7 14.87 12.77 5.07
C ASN A 7 13.95 11.79 4.29
N ASP A 8 13.18 10.96 5.00
CA ASP A 8 12.21 10.03 4.41
C ASP A 8 10.87 10.72 4.05
N CYS A 9 10.74 12.01 4.31
CA CYS A 9 9.56 12.80 4.00
C CYS A 9 9.28 12.84 2.49
N ILE A 10 8.02 12.53 2.12
CA ILE A 10 7.55 12.54 0.73
C ILE A 10 6.83 13.84 0.32
N ASN A 11 6.90 14.90 1.14
CA ASN A 11 6.24 16.20 0.89
C ASN A 11 4.73 16.13 0.60
N CYS A 12 4.00 15.28 1.31
CA CYS A 12 2.54 15.15 1.13
C CYS A 12 1.71 16.31 1.70
N GLY A 13 2.28 17.13 2.59
CA GLY A 13 1.60 18.29 3.19
C GLY A 13 0.53 17.98 4.24
N ALA A 14 0.30 16.71 4.57
CA ALA A 14 -0.78 16.31 5.48
C ALA A 14 -0.54 16.73 6.95
N CYS A 15 0.71 16.95 7.35
CA CYS A 15 1.06 17.27 8.74
C CYS A 15 1.00 18.76 9.08
N GLU A 16 1.06 19.66 8.09
CA GLU A 16 1.03 21.11 8.29
C GLU A 16 -0.27 21.61 8.96
N PRO A 17 -1.49 21.24 8.50
CA PRO A 17 -2.73 21.73 9.12
C PRO A 17 -3.03 21.11 10.48
N GLU A 18 -2.36 20.02 10.84
CA GLU A 18 -2.60 19.28 12.09
C GLU A 18 -1.81 19.85 13.28
N CYS A 19 -0.83 20.74 13.04
CA CYS A 19 -0.02 21.28 14.11
C CYS A 19 -0.74 22.43 14.84
N PRO A 20 -1.09 22.32 16.14
CA PRO A 20 -1.79 23.37 16.87
C PRO A 20 -0.98 24.66 17.01
N ASN A 21 0.35 24.58 16.92
CA ASN A 21 1.26 25.71 17.05
C ASN A 21 1.76 26.22 15.69
N ASN A 22 1.30 25.64 14.57
CA ASN A 22 1.85 25.91 13.23
C ASN A 22 3.38 25.80 13.17
N ALA A 23 3.96 24.80 13.86
CA ALA A 23 5.41 24.59 13.95
C ALA A 23 6.01 23.94 12.69
N ILE A 24 5.17 23.41 11.79
CA ILE A 24 5.59 22.72 10.56
C ILE A 24 5.54 23.72 9.40
N SER A 25 6.62 23.77 8.62
CA SER A 25 6.70 24.59 7.42
C SER A 25 7.37 23.83 6.28
N GLN A 26 7.08 24.24 5.05
CA GLN A 26 7.68 23.65 3.85
C GLN A 26 9.13 24.13 3.68
N GLY A 27 10.10 23.21 3.74
CA GLY A 27 11.51 23.48 3.42
C GLY A 27 11.84 23.30 1.93
N GLU A 28 13.12 23.28 1.58
CA GLU A 28 13.57 23.14 0.19
C GLU A 28 13.30 21.74 -0.39
N THR A 29 13.51 20.70 0.42
CA THR A 29 13.41 19.29 -0.01
C THR A 29 12.49 18.45 0.86
N ILE A 30 12.28 18.83 2.12
CA ILE A 30 11.42 18.16 3.10
C ILE A 30 10.66 19.19 3.93
N PHE A 31 9.58 18.78 4.58
CA PHE A 31 8.95 19.58 5.62
C PHE A 31 9.88 19.66 6.85
N VAL A 32 9.87 20.82 7.52
CA VAL A 32 10.73 21.10 8.67
C VAL A 32 9.88 21.56 9.85
N ILE A 33 10.18 21.02 11.03
CA ILE A 33 9.58 21.43 12.30
C ILE A 33 10.50 22.45 12.97
N ASP A 34 9.96 23.60 13.37
CA ASP A 34 10.65 24.54 14.25
C ASP A 34 10.62 24.01 15.70
N PRO A 35 11.78 23.68 16.30
CA PRO A 35 11.85 23.16 17.67
C PRO A 35 11.35 24.18 18.70
N MET A 36 11.40 25.49 18.41
CA MET A 36 10.95 26.54 19.32
C MET A 36 9.42 26.64 19.40
N LEU A 37 8.71 26.12 18.39
CA LEU A 37 7.25 26.09 18.32
C LEU A 37 6.69 24.69 18.62
N CYS A 38 7.50 23.65 18.44
CA CYS A 38 7.09 22.29 18.76
C CYS A 38 6.90 22.12 20.28
N THR A 39 5.70 21.68 20.69
CA THR A 39 5.40 21.30 22.09
C THR A 39 5.10 19.81 22.21
N GLU A 40 5.43 19.00 21.20
CA GLU A 40 5.03 17.57 21.10
C GLU A 40 3.52 17.35 21.30
N CYS A 41 2.72 18.35 20.91
CA CYS A 41 1.27 18.43 21.14
C CYS A 41 0.83 18.40 22.62
N VAL A 42 1.76 18.51 23.58
CA VAL A 42 1.47 18.55 25.01
C VAL A 42 0.56 19.74 25.32
N GLY A 43 -0.55 19.48 26.00
CA GLY A 43 -1.59 20.47 26.32
C GLY A 43 -2.72 20.57 25.28
N PHE A 44 -2.59 19.91 24.13
CA PHE A 44 -3.60 19.87 23.07
C PHE A 44 -4.07 18.44 22.77
N HIS A 45 -3.13 17.53 22.53
CA HIS A 45 -3.39 16.12 22.23
C HIS A 45 -2.54 15.21 23.13
N ASP A 46 -3.00 13.99 23.34
CA ASP A 46 -2.29 12.93 24.08
C ASP A 46 -1.24 12.19 23.23
N TYR A 47 -1.22 12.46 21.92
CA TYR A 47 -0.27 11.93 20.92
C TYR A 47 0.25 13.04 20.01
N GLU A 48 1.34 12.77 19.28
CA GLU A 48 1.85 13.68 18.26
C GLU A 48 0.97 13.65 17.00
N ALA A 49 0.17 14.70 16.78
CA ALA A 49 -0.75 14.79 15.64
C ALA A 49 -0.05 14.65 14.28
N CYS A 50 1.15 15.23 14.15
CA CYS A 50 1.95 15.13 12.92
C CYS A 50 2.44 13.70 12.63
N ALA A 51 2.74 12.90 13.66
CA ALA A 51 3.14 11.51 13.49
C ALA A 51 1.94 10.62 13.13
N ALA A 52 0.77 10.88 13.72
CA ALA A 52 -0.44 10.09 13.46
C ALA A 52 -0.95 10.19 12.00
N VAL A 53 -0.70 11.32 11.33
CA VAL A 53 -1.13 11.56 9.94
C VAL A 53 -0.04 11.24 8.91
N CYS A 54 1.20 10.95 9.34
CA CYS A 54 2.32 10.75 8.43
C CYS A 54 2.22 9.38 7.72
N PRO A 55 2.11 9.31 6.37
CA PRO A 55 1.97 8.03 5.67
C PRO A 55 3.25 7.18 5.65
N VAL A 56 4.39 7.77 5.99
CA VAL A 56 5.72 7.15 5.95
C VAL A 56 6.41 7.16 7.32
N ASP A 57 5.69 7.52 8.39
CA ASP A 57 6.17 7.53 9.78
C ASP A 57 7.52 8.25 9.99
N CYS A 58 7.78 9.33 9.23
CA CYS A 58 9.06 10.06 9.27
C CYS A 58 9.14 11.15 10.35
N CYS A 59 8.10 11.32 11.17
CA CYS A 59 8.06 12.27 12.29
C CYS A 59 8.58 11.59 13.56
N VAL A 60 9.84 11.85 13.92
CA VAL A 60 10.53 11.18 15.04
C VAL A 60 10.96 12.17 16.11
N THR A 61 11.12 11.73 17.35
CA THR A 61 11.65 12.59 18.42
C THR A 61 13.12 12.95 18.15
N ASP A 62 13.45 14.23 18.17
CA ASP A 62 14.80 14.75 17.98
C ASP A 62 15.71 14.39 19.17
N PRO A 63 16.79 13.62 18.95
CA PRO A 63 17.77 13.29 19.99
C PRO A 63 18.55 14.51 20.51
N HIS A 64 18.62 15.61 19.75
CA HIS A 64 19.41 16.79 20.10
C HIS A 64 18.62 17.81 20.95
N ASN A 65 17.30 17.75 20.94
CA ASN A 65 16.42 18.68 21.67
C ASN A 65 15.55 17.91 22.67
N ILE A 66 16.14 17.45 23.77
CA ILE A 66 15.43 16.72 24.82
C ILE A 66 14.87 17.69 25.85
N GLU A 67 13.54 17.74 25.95
CA GLU A 67 12.80 18.67 26.81
C GLU A 67 11.87 17.90 27.75
N THR A 68 11.69 18.41 28.96
CA THR A 68 10.78 17.86 29.97
C THR A 68 9.34 18.31 29.70
N GLU A 69 8.37 17.52 30.16
CA GLU A 69 6.95 17.84 30.01
C GLU A 69 6.59 19.23 30.57
N ASP A 70 7.11 19.60 31.74
CA ASP A 70 6.85 20.90 32.34
C ASP A 70 7.36 22.07 31.47
N ALA A 71 8.48 21.88 30.76
CA ALA A 71 9.01 22.88 29.83
C ALA A 71 8.12 23.02 28.58
N LEU A 72 7.61 21.91 28.05
CA LEU A 72 6.70 21.90 26.90
C LEU A 72 5.35 22.57 27.24
N VAL A 73 4.81 22.33 28.44
CA VAL A 73 3.60 22.99 28.93
C VAL A 73 3.80 24.49 29.10
N ALA A 74 4.94 24.89 29.67
CA ALA A 74 5.26 26.30 29.82
C ALA A 74 5.31 27.02 28.46
N ARG A 75 5.90 26.38 27.44
CA ARG A 75 5.90 26.88 26.06
C ARG A 75 4.49 26.93 25.46
N ALA A 76 3.70 25.87 25.61
CA ALA A 76 2.33 25.83 25.10
C ALA A 76 1.47 26.98 25.68
N ARG A 77 1.59 27.24 26.98
CA ARG A 77 0.93 28.38 27.67
C ARG A 77 1.43 29.74 27.19
N ALA A 78 2.69 29.85 26.79
CA ALA A 78 3.25 31.08 26.24
C ALA A 78 2.80 31.35 24.79
N LEU A 79 2.64 30.29 23.98
CA LEU A 79 2.20 30.39 22.59
C LEU A 79 0.69 30.64 22.45
N HIS A 80 -0.12 30.10 23.36
CA HIS A 80 -1.58 30.21 23.33
C HIS A 80 -2.13 30.76 24.66
N PRO A 81 -1.89 32.05 24.98
CA PRO A 81 -2.34 32.66 26.24
C PRO A 81 -3.87 32.69 26.41
N GLU A 82 -4.62 32.59 25.32
CA GLU A 82 -6.08 32.52 25.29
C GLU A 82 -6.64 31.12 25.54
N THR A 83 -5.83 30.07 25.39
CA THR A 83 -6.24 28.67 25.58
C THR A 83 -5.95 28.22 27.01
N GLN A 84 -7.00 27.87 27.77
CA GLN A 84 -6.85 27.39 29.15
C GLN A 84 -6.31 25.94 29.17
N ILE A 85 -4.98 25.80 29.14
CA ILE A 85 -4.29 24.51 29.34
C ILE A 85 -4.27 24.20 30.84
N GLY A 86 -5.27 23.44 31.31
CA GLY A 86 -5.40 23.01 32.71
C GLY A 86 -4.22 22.15 33.19
N ASP A 87 -4.13 21.89 34.49
CA ASP A 87 -3.00 21.13 35.07
C ASP A 87 -3.12 19.60 34.92
N ASN A 88 -4.26 19.12 34.40
CA ASN A 88 -4.61 17.70 34.34
C ASN A 88 -5.00 17.31 32.91
N PHE A 89 -4.01 17.26 32.01
CA PHE A 89 -4.15 16.82 30.62
C PHE A 89 -3.50 15.44 30.42
N GLU A 90 -4.02 14.66 29.48
CA GLU A 90 -3.37 13.43 29.04
C GLU A 90 -2.29 13.79 28.02
N SER A 91 -1.09 13.26 28.22
CA SER A 91 0.08 13.51 27.37
C SER A 91 0.78 12.20 27.07
N ARG A 92 1.64 12.21 26.05
CA ARG A 92 2.57 11.10 25.76
C ARG A 92 3.38 10.66 26.99
N PHE A 93 3.69 11.60 27.89
CA PHE A 93 4.45 11.36 29.12
C PHE A 93 3.59 10.79 30.26
N ARG A 94 2.27 11.08 30.28
CA ARG A 94 1.32 10.70 31.33
C ARG A 94 0.14 9.87 30.80
N LYS A 95 0.43 8.74 30.16
CA LYS A 95 -0.62 7.80 29.70
C LYS A 95 -1.44 7.28 30.89
N GLY A 96 -2.73 7.61 30.92
CA GLY A 96 -3.68 7.09 31.91
C GLY A 96 -3.80 7.86 33.25
N GLN A 97 -3.16 9.02 33.43
CA GLN A 97 -3.24 9.80 34.69
C GLN A 97 -4.19 11.02 34.63
N GLY A 98 -4.73 11.36 33.45
CA GLY A 98 -5.55 12.57 33.21
C GLY A 98 -7.07 12.40 33.26
N LYS A 99 -7.63 11.39 33.95
CA LYS A 99 -9.10 11.24 34.07
C LYS A 99 -9.67 12.14 35.16
N ALA A 100 -10.20 13.30 34.76
CA ALA A 100 -11.31 13.96 35.45
C ALA A 100 -12.54 13.96 34.54
N ALA A 101 -13.70 13.62 35.12
CA ALA A 101 -14.96 13.44 34.43
C ALA A 101 -15.51 14.76 33.86
N GLY A 102 -15.79 14.76 32.55
CA GLY A 102 -16.89 15.51 31.92
C GLY A 102 -16.73 17.02 31.73
N ALA A 103 -16.52 17.44 30.48
CA ALA A 103 -17.11 18.66 29.92
C ALA A 103 -17.22 18.51 28.39
N ILE A 104 -18.44 18.36 27.90
CA ILE A 104 -18.79 18.40 26.49
C ILE A 104 -18.82 19.87 26.08
N ALA A 105 -18.01 20.27 25.10
CA ALA A 105 -18.14 21.55 24.41
C ALA A 105 -18.39 21.27 22.91
N GLN A 106 -19.66 21.36 22.52
CA GLN A 106 -20.09 21.46 21.13
C GLN A 106 -20.03 22.90 20.66
N LYS A 107 -19.49 23.16 19.45
CA LYS A 107 -20.08 23.98 18.37
C LYS A 107 -19.11 24.06 17.18
N GLN A 108 -19.41 23.40 16.05
CA GLN A 108 -20.25 23.85 14.93
C GLN A 108 -19.44 24.53 13.81
N ALA A 109 -19.35 23.82 12.68
CA ALA A 109 -19.06 24.39 11.37
C ALA A 109 -20.29 25.15 10.83
N PRO A 110 -20.13 26.27 10.12
CA PRO A 110 -21.16 26.82 9.26
C PRO A 110 -21.07 26.30 7.83
N ALA A 111 -22.22 26.39 7.17
CA ALA A 111 -22.66 25.66 6.01
C ALA A 111 -22.41 26.39 4.66
N GLN A 112 -22.42 25.57 3.60
CA GLN A 112 -23.02 25.80 2.27
C GLN A 112 -22.55 26.96 1.38
N ALA A 113 -22.16 26.59 0.16
CA ALA A 113 -22.38 27.38 -1.05
C ALA A 113 -23.08 26.51 -2.10
N ALA A 114 -23.92 27.17 -2.88
CA ALA A 114 -25.08 26.65 -3.58
C ALA A 114 -24.81 26.04 -4.96
N SER A 115 -25.79 25.25 -5.38
CA SER A 115 -26.04 24.71 -6.73
C SER A 115 -26.69 25.72 -7.68
N ALA A 116 -26.35 25.65 -8.98
CA ALA A 116 -27.23 25.70 -10.17
C ALA A 116 -26.33 25.87 -11.43
N GLY A 117 -26.54 25.24 -12.59
CA GLY A 117 -27.55 24.30 -13.06
C GLY A 117 -27.32 23.93 -14.54
N ALA A 118 -28.22 23.09 -15.08
CA ALA A 118 -28.44 22.72 -16.50
C ALA A 118 -27.41 21.76 -17.14
N ASN A 119 -27.74 20.72 -17.91
CA ASN A 119 -28.99 20.29 -18.55
C ASN A 119 -28.88 18.79 -18.95
N GLU A 120 -30.04 18.11 -19.04
CA GLU A 120 -30.51 17.15 -20.08
C GLU A 120 -29.48 16.44 -21.01
N VAL A 121 -29.58 15.17 -21.47
CA VAL A 121 -30.66 14.19 -21.63
C VAL A 121 -30.01 12.86 -22.10
N MET A 122 -30.65 11.75 -21.74
CA MET A 122 -30.68 10.42 -22.37
C MET A 122 -30.04 10.27 -23.77
N ASP A 123 -29.16 9.29 -23.98
CA ASP A 123 -29.41 8.18 -24.93
C ASP A 123 -28.25 7.14 -24.98
N ARG A 124 -28.64 5.90 -25.27
CA ARG A 124 -27.88 4.82 -25.92
C ARG A 124 -26.74 4.13 -25.16
N VAL A 125 -27.17 3.05 -24.51
CA VAL A 125 -26.54 1.73 -24.66
C VAL A 125 -26.30 1.44 -26.14
N ALA A 126 -25.02 1.44 -26.54
CA ALA A 126 -24.57 0.82 -27.77
C ALA A 126 -23.46 -0.17 -27.41
N SER A 127 -23.83 -1.44 -27.38
CA SER A 127 -22.89 -2.54 -27.57
C SER A 127 -22.09 -2.28 -28.85
N ALA A 128 -20.79 -2.08 -28.68
CA ALA A 128 -19.83 -2.23 -29.74
C ALA A 128 -19.10 -3.56 -29.51
N THR A 129 -19.59 -4.61 -30.18
CA THR A 129 -18.75 -5.69 -30.68
C THR A 129 -17.63 -5.07 -31.52
N GLY A 130 -16.40 -5.20 -31.05
CA GLY A 130 -15.21 -4.70 -31.72
C GLY A 130 -14.02 -5.62 -31.46
N ALA A 131 -13.77 -6.49 -32.44
CA ALA A 131 -12.51 -7.14 -32.79
C ALA A 131 -11.64 -7.74 -31.66
N ALA A 132 -11.56 -9.07 -31.64
CA ALA A 132 -10.46 -9.78 -31.00
C ALA A 132 -9.11 -9.28 -31.57
N PRO A 133 -8.15 -8.85 -30.74
CA PRO A 133 -6.83 -8.52 -31.22
C PRO A 133 -6.11 -9.82 -31.59
N GLN A 134 -5.67 -9.91 -32.85
CA GLN A 134 -4.71 -10.90 -33.27
C GLN A 134 -3.38 -10.59 -32.57
N MET A 135 -3.08 -11.30 -31.47
CA MET A 135 -1.81 -11.16 -30.77
C MET A 135 -0.85 -12.26 -31.21
N SER A 136 0.20 -11.85 -31.93
CA SER A 136 1.38 -12.66 -32.25
C SER A 136 2.38 -12.70 -31.09
N GLY A 137 1.89 -12.82 -29.85
CA GLY A 137 2.69 -12.89 -28.64
C GLY A 137 1.84 -13.44 -27.52
N TYR A 138 2.33 -14.46 -26.83
CA TYR A 138 1.72 -14.95 -25.60
C TYR A 138 1.82 -13.85 -24.53
N ALA A 139 0.80 -13.01 -24.41
CA ALA A 139 0.64 -12.12 -23.28
C ALA A 139 -0.15 -12.86 -22.20
N GLU A 140 0.39 -12.92 -20.98
CA GLU A 140 -0.34 -13.51 -19.87
C GLU A 140 -1.60 -12.70 -19.54
N PRO A 141 -2.71 -13.36 -19.19
CA PRO A 141 -3.92 -12.67 -18.78
C PRO A 141 -3.69 -11.92 -17.46
N GLN A 142 -4.14 -10.66 -17.43
CA GLN A 142 -4.13 -9.84 -16.23
C GLN A 142 -5.12 -10.38 -15.20
N VAL A 143 -4.70 -10.50 -13.95
CA VAL A 143 -5.58 -10.88 -12.83
C VAL A 143 -6.19 -9.62 -12.25
N ASN A 144 -7.51 -9.63 -12.09
CA ASN A 144 -8.24 -8.56 -11.43
C ASN A 144 -8.59 -8.99 -10.00
N PHE A 145 -7.88 -8.47 -9.02
CA PHE A 145 -8.18 -8.71 -7.61
C PHE A 145 -9.35 -7.82 -7.17
N LEU A 146 -10.33 -8.41 -6.49
CA LEU A 146 -11.37 -7.63 -5.83
C LEU A 146 -10.77 -6.95 -4.59
N SER A 147 -10.95 -5.63 -4.49
CA SER A 147 -10.56 -4.84 -3.34
C SER A 147 -11.59 -4.99 -2.22
N LEU A 148 -11.15 -5.31 -1.00
CA LEU A 148 -12.02 -5.28 0.18
C LEU A 148 -12.28 -3.83 0.60
N PRO A 149 -13.50 -3.50 1.04
CA PRO A 149 -13.81 -2.19 1.60
C PRO A 149 -13.15 -2.00 2.97
N GLU A 150 -13.25 -0.83 3.57
CA GLU A 150 -12.73 -0.60 4.92
C GLU A 150 -13.53 -1.37 5.99
N ILE A 151 -12.86 -1.84 7.05
CA ILE A 151 -13.48 -2.64 8.12
C ILE A 151 -14.65 -1.90 8.79
N ASP A 152 -14.56 -0.58 8.92
CA ASP A 152 -15.58 0.24 9.57
C ASP A 152 -16.80 0.52 8.67
N SER A 153 -16.65 0.35 7.36
CA SER A 153 -17.70 0.62 6.38
C SER A 153 -18.76 -0.49 6.29
N TRP A 154 -18.52 -1.62 6.95
CA TRP A 154 -19.47 -2.72 6.98
C TRP A 154 -20.74 -2.34 7.73
N GLU A 155 -21.85 -2.85 7.22
CA GLU A 155 -23.18 -2.67 7.76
C GLU A 155 -23.68 -3.98 8.36
N ILE A 156 -24.17 -3.92 9.60
CA ILE A 156 -24.66 -5.08 10.35
C ILE A 156 -26.15 -4.90 10.66
N PRO A 157 -27.01 -5.85 10.26
CA PRO A 157 -28.40 -5.85 10.66
C PRO A 157 -28.54 -6.27 12.14
N ILE A 158 -29.13 -5.40 12.95
CA ILE A 158 -29.40 -5.68 14.35
C ILE A 158 -30.88 -5.59 14.68
N ARG A 159 -31.32 -6.51 15.54
CA ARG A 159 -32.71 -6.60 15.99
C ARG A 159 -32.90 -5.83 17.29
N CYS A 160 -33.81 -4.86 17.29
CA CYS A 160 -34.14 -4.13 18.51
C CYS A 160 -34.80 -5.05 19.55
N PHE A 161 -34.39 -4.93 20.82
CA PHE A 161 -34.99 -5.72 21.90
C PHE A 161 -36.44 -5.31 22.21
N LYS A 162 -36.80 -4.03 21.96
CA LYS A 162 -38.07 -3.45 22.37
C LYS A 162 -39.14 -3.54 21.28
N CYS A 163 -38.84 -3.07 20.07
CA CYS A 163 -39.79 -3.10 18.95
C CYS A 163 -39.61 -4.31 18.02
N HIS A 164 -38.57 -5.13 18.21
CA HIS A 164 -38.30 -6.33 17.43
C HIS A 164 -38.05 -6.12 15.93
N GLN A 165 -37.97 -4.87 15.49
CA GLN A 165 -37.63 -4.51 14.12
C GLN A 165 -36.12 -4.54 13.91
N THR A 166 -35.71 -4.95 12.71
CA THR A 166 -34.32 -5.00 12.28
C THR A 166 -33.95 -3.66 11.64
N HIS A 167 -32.83 -3.09 12.06
CA HIS A 167 -32.25 -1.90 11.46
C HIS A 167 -30.77 -2.17 11.18
N VAL A 168 -30.21 -1.40 10.26
CA VAL A 168 -28.83 -1.53 9.83
C VAL A 168 -27.98 -0.51 10.56
N GLU A 169 -26.85 -0.95 11.09
CA GLU A 169 -25.89 -0.10 11.78
C GLU A 169 -24.48 -0.35 11.26
N SER A 170 -23.67 0.70 11.16
CA SER A 170 -22.27 0.58 10.76
C SER A 170 -21.44 -0.10 11.87
N VAL A 171 -20.47 -0.92 11.48
CA VAL A 171 -19.48 -1.55 12.38
C VAL A 171 -18.78 -0.52 13.26
N ARG A 172 -18.54 0.70 12.76
CA ARG A 172 -17.94 1.79 13.55
C ARG A 172 -18.74 2.12 14.81
N ASN A 173 -20.06 1.94 14.80
CA ASN A 173 -20.92 2.23 15.94
C ASN A 173 -20.84 1.15 17.03
N PHE A 174 -20.36 -0.05 16.69
CA PHE A 174 -20.16 -1.14 17.64
C PHE A 174 -18.83 -0.97 18.38
N MET A 175 -18.70 0.05 19.23
CA MET A 175 -17.58 0.22 20.16
C MET A 175 -18.05 0.09 21.60
N ILE A 176 -17.15 -0.38 22.48
CA ILE A 176 -17.43 -0.46 23.92
C ILE A 176 -17.67 0.97 24.42
N GLY A 177 -18.80 1.18 25.11
CA GLY A 177 -19.20 2.50 25.60
C GLY A 177 -20.05 3.33 24.62
N ASN A 178 -20.18 2.92 23.36
CA ASN A 178 -21.10 3.57 22.43
C ASN A 178 -22.55 3.16 22.70
N VAL A 179 -23.45 4.13 22.56
CA VAL A 179 -24.90 3.95 22.67
C VAL A 179 -25.51 4.08 21.29
N ILE A 180 -26.14 3.00 20.83
CA ILE A 180 -26.86 2.96 19.55
C ILE A 180 -28.34 3.24 19.83
N PHE A 181 -28.99 4.03 18.98
CA PHE A 181 -30.41 4.35 19.10
C PHE A 181 -31.21 3.66 18.01
N CYS A 182 -32.24 2.92 18.40
CA CYS A 182 -33.11 2.30 17.41
C CYS A 182 -33.94 3.37 16.66
N PRO A 183 -33.88 3.45 15.32
CA PRO A 183 -34.60 4.48 14.55
C PRO A 183 -36.13 4.32 14.61
N HIS A 184 -36.62 3.15 15.01
CA HIS A 184 -38.05 2.85 15.04
C HIS A 184 -38.73 3.19 16.36
N CYS A 185 -38.01 3.15 17.48
CA CYS A 185 -38.59 3.37 18.80
C CYS A 185 -37.78 4.33 19.70
N ASN A 186 -36.70 4.90 19.17
CA ASN A 186 -35.74 5.80 19.84
C ASN A 186 -35.18 5.26 21.16
N LYS A 187 -35.28 3.95 21.40
CA LYS A 187 -34.71 3.33 22.59
C LYS A 187 -33.22 3.12 22.40
N SER A 188 -32.44 3.57 23.37
CA SER A 188 -31.01 3.31 23.43
C SER A 188 -30.73 1.83 23.71
N MET A 189 -29.70 1.32 23.07
CA MET A 189 -29.09 0.03 23.36
C MET A 189 -27.58 0.22 23.55
N VAL A 190 -27.03 -0.48 24.54
CA VAL A 190 -25.59 -0.48 24.82
C VAL A 190 -24.98 -1.70 24.14
N VAL A 191 -23.91 -1.49 23.39
CA VAL A 191 -23.15 -2.57 22.74
C VAL A 191 -22.47 -3.40 23.83
N ARG A 192 -22.71 -4.72 23.83
CA ARG A 192 -22.06 -5.64 24.79
C ARG A 192 -20.65 -6.00 24.30
N ASP A 193 -19.72 -6.16 25.23
CA ASP A 193 -18.31 -6.52 24.93
C ASP A 193 -18.18 -7.80 24.10
N ASN A 194 -19.01 -8.80 24.38
CA ASN A 194 -19.03 -10.07 23.64
C ASN A 194 -19.37 -9.87 22.15
N LEU A 195 -20.36 -9.02 21.84
CA LEU A 195 -20.76 -8.75 20.45
C LEU A 195 -19.67 -7.97 19.70
N ASN A 196 -19.09 -6.95 20.33
CA ASN A 196 -17.97 -6.19 19.78
C ASN A 196 -16.79 -7.10 19.44
N TYR A 197 -16.41 -7.98 20.36
CA TYR A 197 -15.31 -8.91 20.19
C TYR A 197 -15.55 -9.85 19.00
N HIS A 198 -16.73 -10.45 18.89
CA HIS A 198 -17.03 -11.37 17.80
C HIS A 198 -17.03 -10.69 16.43
N ILE A 199 -17.60 -9.48 16.31
CA ILE A 199 -17.60 -8.73 15.05
C ILE A 199 -16.16 -8.43 14.61
N ARG A 200 -15.34 -7.91 15.53
CA ARG A 200 -13.95 -7.52 15.23
C ARG A 200 -13.07 -8.73 14.93
N ALA A 201 -13.20 -9.81 15.68
CA ALA A 201 -12.45 -11.04 15.45
C ALA A 201 -12.80 -11.62 14.07
N LEU A 202 -14.09 -11.73 13.74
CA LEU A 202 -14.52 -12.27 12.45
C LEU A 202 -14.02 -11.43 11.27
N LEU A 203 -14.15 -10.10 11.34
CA LEU A 203 -13.69 -9.21 10.27
C LEU A 203 -12.17 -9.28 10.12
N LYS A 204 -11.42 -9.23 11.22
CA LYS A 204 -9.95 -9.33 11.20
C LYS A 204 -9.50 -10.66 10.58
N ASP A 205 -10.01 -11.79 11.06
CA ASP A 205 -9.63 -13.12 10.57
C ASP A 205 -9.96 -13.27 9.08
N SER A 206 -11.10 -12.72 8.64
CA SER A 206 -11.53 -12.77 7.24
C SER A 206 -10.60 -11.94 6.34
N TYR A 207 -10.22 -10.73 6.75
CA TYR A 207 -9.33 -9.86 6.00
C TYR A 207 -7.91 -10.42 5.92
N GLU A 208 -7.39 -10.96 7.03
CA GLU A 208 -6.09 -11.63 7.06
C GLU A 208 -6.06 -12.85 6.14
N ARG A 209 -7.12 -13.67 6.18
CA ARG A 209 -7.25 -14.82 5.28
C ARG A 209 -7.30 -14.38 3.81
N TRP A 210 -8.11 -13.38 3.51
CA TRP A 210 -8.23 -12.84 2.16
C TRP A 210 -6.89 -12.35 1.60
N GLY A 211 -6.15 -11.57 2.38
CA GLY A 211 -4.82 -11.08 1.98
C GLY A 211 -3.82 -12.23 1.77
N LYS A 212 -3.84 -13.24 2.64
CA LYS A 212 -3.01 -14.45 2.48
C LYS A 212 -3.33 -15.20 1.19
N GLU A 213 -4.61 -15.36 0.86
CA GLU A 213 -5.06 -16.04 -0.37
C GLU A 213 -4.61 -15.28 -1.63
N GLN A 214 -4.76 -13.95 -1.66
CA GLN A 214 -4.28 -13.13 -2.79
C GLN A 214 -2.76 -13.21 -2.98
N ASN A 215 -2.00 -13.16 -1.88
CA ASN A 215 -0.55 -13.26 -1.92
C ASN A 215 -0.07 -14.65 -2.34
N ALA A 216 -0.71 -15.71 -1.84
CA ALA A 216 -0.41 -17.09 -2.21
C ALA A 216 -0.67 -17.34 -3.70
N PHE A 217 -1.78 -16.83 -4.23
CA PHE A 217 -2.09 -16.93 -5.65
C PHE A 217 -1.05 -16.20 -6.51
N SER A 218 -0.64 -14.99 -6.10
CA SER A 218 0.36 -14.19 -6.82
C SER A 218 1.72 -14.88 -6.85
N SER A 219 2.20 -15.37 -5.70
CA SER A 219 3.50 -16.04 -5.59
C SER A 219 3.54 -17.36 -6.35
N GLN A 220 2.43 -18.11 -6.36
CA GLN A 220 2.32 -19.32 -7.17
C GLN A 220 2.48 -19.00 -8.66
N ARG A 221 1.78 -17.96 -9.16
CA ARG A 221 1.90 -17.53 -10.56
C ARG A 221 3.32 -17.10 -10.93
N GLU A 222 3.97 -16.32 -10.08
CA GLU A 222 5.36 -15.90 -10.30
C GLU A 222 6.31 -17.10 -10.39
N THR A 223 6.11 -18.09 -9.52
CA THR A 223 6.90 -19.32 -9.52
C THR A 223 6.67 -20.15 -10.78
N GLU A 224 5.41 -20.33 -11.19
CA GLU A 224 5.04 -21.06 -12.41
C GLU A 224 5.61 -20.37 -13.67
N LEU A 225 5.52 -19.03 -13.74
CA LEU A 225 6.09 -18.25 -14.84
C LEU A 225 7.62 -18.42 -14.90
N ALA A 226 8.30 -18.34 -13.76
CA ALA A 226 9.76 -18.51 -13.69
C ALA A 226 10.18 -19.91 -14.16
N GLN A 227 9.46 -20.95 -13.73
CA GLN A 227 9.71 -22.33 -14.17
C GLN A 227 9.50 -22.50 -15.68
N PHE A 228 8.43 -21.92 -16.22
CA PHE A 228 8.15 -21.95 -17.65
C PHE A 228 9.25 -21.25 -18.47
N MET A 229 9.69 -20.07 -18.02
CA MET A 229 10.78 -19.33 -18.66
C MET A 229 12.10 -20.10 -18.61
N GLU A 230 12.43 -20.70 -17.46
CA GLU A 230 13.64 -21.51 -17.29
C GLU A 230 13.63 -22.73 -18.21
N HIS A 231 12.49 -23.43 -18.31
CA HIS A 231 12.33 -24.57 -19.20
C HIS A 231 12.56 -24.17 -20.66
N ARG A 232 11.94 -23.07 -21.11
CA ARG A 232 12.11 -22.56 -22.47
C ARG A 232 13.54 -22.12 -22.77
N ALA A 233 14.23 -21.53 -21.79
CA ALA A 233 15.64 -21.17 -21.93
C ALA A 233 16.53 -22.42 -22.08
N LYS A 234 16.27 -23.48 -21.30
CA LYS A 234 16.99 -24.76 -21.42
C LYS A 234 16.78 -25.42 -22.78
N GLU A 235 15.55 -25.43 -23.28
CA GLU A 235 15.24 -25.97 -24.62
C GLU A 235 16.00 -25.20 -25.72
N ALA A 236 16.01 -23.86 -25.65
CA ALA A 236 16.74 -23.02 -26.59
C ALA A 236 18.25 -23.28 -26.57
N GLN A 237 18.85 -23.39 -25.37
CA GLN A 237 20.28 -23.72 -25.20
C GLN A 237 20.61 -25.13 -25.71
N ALA A 238 19.75 -26.10 -25.46
CA ALA A 238 19.93 -27.46 -25.96
C ALA A 238 19.92 -27.51 -27.48
N PHE A 239 19.01 -26.75 -28.12
CA PHE A 239 18.95 -26.64 -29.57
C PHE A 239 20.19 -25.94 -30.14
N GLU A 240 20.66 -24.84 -29.54
CA GLU A 240 21.90 -24.17 -29.96
C GLU A 240 23.11 -25.11 -29.86
N THR A 241 23.20 -25.87 -28.76
CA THR A 241 24.26 -26.86 -28.56
C THR A 241 24.20 -27.98 -29.59
N HIS A 242 23.00 -28.41 -29.98
CA HIS A 242 22.82 -29.34 -31.10
C HIS A 242 23.34 -28.75 -32.41
N GLN A 243 22.95 -27.51 -32.74
CA GLN A 243 23.41 -26.83 -33.96
C GLN A 243 24.94 -26.70 -34.01
N ARG A 244 25.57 -26.35 -32.88
CA ARG A 244 27.04 -26.27 -32.78
C ARG A 244 27.72 -27.61 -33.06
N ARG A 245 27.18 -28.71 -32.55
CA ARG A 245 27.71 -30.06 -32.80
C ARG A 245 27.61 -30.44 -34.28
N GLU A 246 26.48 -30.15 -34.91
CA GLU A 246 26.30 -30.42 -36.34
C GLU A 246 27.26 -29.58 -37.20
N LEU A 247 27.46 -28.30 -36.87
CA LEU A 247 28.46 -27.46 -37.55
C LEU A 247 29.89 -28.01 -37.41
N GLN A 248 30.26 -28.47 -36.21
CA GLN A 248 31.57 -29.10 -35.99
C GLN A 248 31.72 -30.38 -36.83
N ARG A 249 30.66 -31.19 -36.93
CA ARG A 249 30.64 -32.41 -37.73
C ARG A 249 30.84 -32.11 -39.22
N ILE A 250 30.15 -31.09 -39.74
CA ILE A 250 30.33 -30.63 -41.12
C ILE A 250 31.78 -30.17 -41.33
N GLY A 251 32.34 -29.40 -40.39
CA GLY A 251 33.75 -28.98 -40.43
C GLY A 251 34.72 -30.16 -40.55
N GLN A 252 34.57 -31.17 -39.70
CA GLN A 252 35.40 -32.39 -39.72
C GLN A 252 35.27 -33.17 -41.04
N GLN A 253 34.06 -33.23 -41.61
CA GLN A 253 33.84 -33.87 -42.91
C GLN A 253 34.57 -33.12 -44.03
N LEU A 254 34.51 -31.78 -44.03
CA LEU A 254 35.23 -30.96 -45.00
C LEU A 254 36.74 -31.10 -44.88
N GLU A 255 37.29 -31.16 -43.65
CA GLU A 255 38.72 -31.43 -43.41
C GLU A 255 39.14 -32.78 -43.98
N THR A 256 38.38 -33.84 -43.69
CA THR A 256 38.65 -35.20 -44.20
C THR A 256 38.63 -35.25 -45.73
N LEU A 257 37.68 -34.55 -46.36
CA LEU A 257 37.61 -34.42 -47.82
C LEU A 257 38.83 -33.67 -48.38
N GLY A 258 39.30 -32.64 -47.68
CA GLY A 258 40.52 -31.90 -48.05
C GLY A 258 41.78 -32.77 -47.99
N GLU A 259 41.93 -33.58 -46.95
CA GLU A 259 43.09 -34.48 -46.78
C GLU A 259 43.14 -35.59 -47.84
N THR A 260 41.98 -36.09 -48.26
CA THR A 260 41.87 -37.15 -49.27
C THR A 260 41.96 -36.63 -50.71
N TYR A 261 41.82 -35.32 -50.92
CA TYR A 261 41.91 -34.70 -52.24
C TYR A 261 43.37 -34.48 -52.67
N ASP A 262 43.85 -35.28 -53.62
CA ASP A 262 45.20 -35.13 -54.17
C ASP A 262 45.21 -34.01 -55.23
N ALA A 263 45.66 -32.81 -54.84
CA ALA A 263 45.68 -31.65 -55.72
C ALA A 263 46.53 -31.91 -56.97
N PRO A 264 46.08 -31.51 -58.17
CA PRO A 264 46.81 -31.70 -59.42
C PRO A 264 48.08 -30.83 -59.44
N GLY A 265 49.17 -31.37 -58.89
CA GLY A 265 50.46 -30.72 -58.75
C GLY A 265 51.57 -31.65 -58.25
N LYS A 266 51.27 -32.84 -57.72
CA LYS A 266 52.29 -33.87 -57.50
C LYS A 266 52.93 -34.24 -58.84
N PRO A 267 54.26 -34.10 -59.02
CA PRO A 267 54.92 -34.44 -60.26
C PRO A 267 54.74 -35.94 -60.51
N ILE A 268 53.89 -36.27 -61.49
CA ILE A 268 53.71 -37.64 -61.96
C ILE A 268 55.05 -38.07 -62.55
N LYS A 269 55.83 -38.89 -61.84
CA LYS A 269 56.95 -39.61 -62.44
C LYS A 269 56.34 -40.54 -63.49
N LYS A 270 56.35 -40.12 -64.76
CA LYS A 270 56.06 -40.99 -65.90
C LYS A 270 57.05 -42.14 -65.86
N GLY A 271 56.60 -43.27 -65.31
CA GLY A 271 57.31 -44.53 -65.37
C GLY A 271 57.50 -44.91 -66.84
N SER A 272 58.76 -45.08 -67.20
CA SER A 272 59.21 -45.77 -68.41
C SER A 272 58.45 -47.08 -68.60
N ARG A 273 57.54 -47.12 -69.58
CA ARG A 273 57.07 -48.36 -70.23
C ARG A 273 56.35 -48.03 -71.55
N PHE A 274 57.13 -47.57 -72.53
CA PHE A 274 56.77 -47.75 -73.94
C PHE A 274 57.52 -49.00 -74.42
N GLY A 275 56.85 -50.16 -74.30
CA GLY A 275 57.26 -51.39 -74.96
C GLY A 275 56.70 -51.39 -76.37
N TRP A 276 57.58 -51.58 -77.35
CA TRP A 276 57.26 -51.81 -78.75
C TRP A 276 56.46 -53.11 -78.92
N GLY A 277 55.44 -53.06 -79.78
CA GLY A 277 54.64 -54.20 -80.24
C GLY A 277 53.66 -53.74 -81.30
#